data_AF-A0A9P1I3X1-F1
#
_entry.id   AF-A0A9P1I3X1-F1
#
_cell.length_a   1.000
_cell.length_b   1.000
_cell.length_c   1.000
_cell.angle_alpha   90.00
_cell.angle_beta   90.00
_cell.angle_gamma   90.00
#
_symmetry.space_group_name_H-M   'P 1'
#
loop_
_entity.id
_entity.type
_entity.pdbx_description
1 polymer ?
#
loop_
_entity_poly.entity_id
_entity_poly.type
_entity_poly.pdbx_seq_one_letter_code
_entity_poly.pdbx_strand_id
1 'polypeptide(L)'
;MIPGLNAQTVSPFPNPPDYALQYTSERISHGSILDPPAPQTEFRVFGEDYKLDAEVIPPLSSSGIRELYTNKNDWKTEMKKLNRSVIAAFLDLIEILIRCPDHPSRDEKMNDIHTIFINMHHLINEYRPVQGRDTIRLLQQQQLEQLEETVKRFRDYMQQGRSVLCAQFESIDTNLPPPPKPNPITRVELLETNGEVQFLDEIKKEEDGEKMDCGNSIIEKESDETIQRQQARPNTKHLKLRQICDLANLKLD
;
A
#
# COMPACT_ATOMS: atom_id res chain seq x y z
N MET A 1 31.70 -59.72 -15.02
CA MET A 1 30.95 -59.02 -13.96
C MET A 1 31.90 -58.03 -13.31
N ILE A 2 31.64 -56.73 -13.43
CA ILE A 2 32.39 -55.68 -12.70
C ILE A 2 31.41 -55.07 -11.69
N PRO A 3 31.61 -55.24 -10.38
CA PRO A 3 30.81 -54.61 -9.35
C PRO A 3 31.39 -53.20 -9.07
N GLY A 4 30.54 -52.15 -9.05
CA GLY A 4 31.00 -50.85 -8.53
C GLY A 4 30.46 -49.56 -9.13
N LEU A 5 29.37 -49.56 -9.92
CA LEU A 5 28.69 -48.32 -10.30
C LEU A 5 27.33 -48.25 -9.62
N ASN A 6 27.35 -48.02 -8.31
CA ASN A 6 26.23 -47.35 -7.66
C ASN A 6 26.26 -45.90 -8.18
N ALA A 7 25.63 -45.67 -9.33
CA ALA A 7 25.39 -44.34 -9.86
C ALA A 7 24.45 -43.64 -8.86
N GLN A 8 25.05 -43.00 -7.86
CA GLN A 8 24.33 -42.16 -6.93
C GLN A 8 23.83 -40.98 -7.76
N THR A 9 22.54 -40.98 -8.07
CA THR A 9 21.86 -39.88 -8.74
C THR A 9 21.91 -38.68 -7.81
N VAL A 10 22.97 -37.89 -7.89
CA VAL A 10 23.11 -36.65 -7.11
C VAL A 10 22.18 -35.62 -7.72
N SER A 11 21.17 -35.22 -6.96
CA SER A 11 20.31 -34.09 -7.31
C SER A 11 21.17 -32.86 -7.64
N PRO A 12 20.87 -32.09 -8.70
CA PRO A 12 21.57 -30.85 -9.00
C PRO A 12 21.30 -29.74 -7.96
N PHE A 13 20.30 -29.95 -7.10
CA PHE A 13 19.95 -29.02 -6.03
C PHE A 13 20.68 -29.39 -4.72
N PRO A 14 21.19 -28.38 -3.97
CA PRO A 14 21.78 -28.62 -2.68
C PRO A 14 20.75 -29.24 -1.72
N ASN A 15 21.22 -30.11 -0.84
CA ASN A 15 20.39 -30.60 0.26
C ASN A 15 19.95 -29.43 1.14
N PRO A 16 18.75 -29.51 1.74
CA PRO A 16 18.29 -28.48 2.65
C PRO A 16 19.27 -28.31 3.82
N PRO A 17 19.34 -27.11 4.43
CA PRO A 17 20.22 -26.85 5.56
C PRO A 17 19.94 -27.79 6.74
N ASP A 18 21.00 -28.16 7.48
CA ASP A 18 20.94 -29.12 8.60
C ASP A 18 19.95 -28.72 9.70
N TYR A 19 19.71 -27.42 9.90
CA TYR A 19 18.75 -26.93 10.88
C TYR A 19 17.31 -27.36 10.57
N ALA A 20 16.98 -27.68 9.30
CA ALA A 20 15.64 -28.11 8.91
C ALA A 20 15.21 -29.38 9.65
N LEU A 21 16.17 -30.28 9.98
CA LEU A 21 15.91 -31.51 10.74
C LEU A 21 15.47 -31.25 12.18
N GLN A 22 15.75 -30.06 12.71
CA GLN A 22 15.41 -29.69 14.09
C GLN A 22 13.95 -29.27 14.25
N TYR A 23 13.23 -29.05 13.14
CA TYR A 23 11.81 -28.67 13.12
C TYR A 23 10.91 -29.91 13.16
N THR A 24 10.81 -30.54 14.34
CA THR A 24 9.89 -31.66 14.61
C THR A 24 8.65 -31.21 15.38
N SER A 25 7.54 -31.93 15.22
CA SER A 25 6.26 -31.60 15.88
C SER A 25 6.39 -31.49 17.40
N GLU A 26 7.20 -32.36 18.02
CA GLU A 26 7.48 -32.34 19.45
C GLU A 26 8.23 -31.07 19.87
N ARG A 27 9.32 -30.72 19.18
CA ARG A 27 10.11 -29.52 19.48
C ARG A 27 9.33 -28.23 19.27
N ILE A 28 8.43 -28.22 18.28
CA ILE A 28 7.51 -27.10 18.05
C ILE A 28 6.54 -26.94 19.21
N SER A 29 5.94 -28.04 19.69
CA SER A 29 5.02 -28.01 20.83
C SER A 29 5.71 -27.54 22.14
N HIS A 30 6.99 -27.89 22.31
CA HIS A 30 7.80 -27.51 23.46
C HIS A 30 8.51 -26.15 23.30
N GLY A 31 8.32 -25.46 22.18
CA GLY A 31 8.97 -24.16 21.90
C GLY A 31 10.50 -24.21 21.87
N SER A 32 11.11 -25.39 21.70
CA SER A 32 12.57 -25.60 21.70
C SER A 32 13.20 -25.40 20.31
N ILE A 33 12.60 -24.54 19.50
CA ILE A 33 13.06 -24.23 18.13
C ILE A 33 14.10 -23.12 18.21
N LEU A 34 15.10 -23.15 17.33
CA LEU A 34 16.02 -22.04 17.17
C LEU A 34 15.28 -20.81 16.62
N ASP A 35 15.47 -19.66 17.28
CA ASP A 35 15.04 -18.38 16.73
C ASP A 35 15.79 -18.09 15.42
N PRO A 36 15.17 -17.33 14.49
CA PRO A 36 15.85 -16.92 13.28
C PRO A 36 17.15 -16.17 13.63
N PRO A 37 18.24 -16.37 12.87
CA PRO A 37 19.48 -15.65 13.10
C PRO A 37 19.23 -14.14 12.99
N ALA A 38 19.99 -13.36 13.77
CA ALA A 38 19.94 -11.91 13.66
C ALA A 38 20.22 -11.46 12.21
N PRO A 39 19.52 -10.43 11.71
CA PRO A 39 19.73 -9.95 10.35
C PRO A 39 21.18 -9.52 10.17
N GLN A 40 21.83 -10.04 9.13
CA GLN A 40 23.19 -9.65 8.78
C GLN A 40 23.15 -8.26 8.13
N THR A 41 23.88 -7.30 8.70
CA THR A 41 24.02 -5.95 8.15
C THR A 41 24.99 -5.90 6.99
N GLU A 42 25.98 -6.80 6.98
CA GLU A 42 27.02 -6.89 5.96
C GLU A 42 26.90 -8.21 5.23
N PHE A 43 26.81 -8.16 3.90
CA PHE A 43 26.72 -9.36 3.07
C PHE A 43 27.38 -9.13 1.73
N ARG A 44 27.88 -10.21 1.12
CA ARG A 44 28.57 -10.15 -0.17
C ARG A 44 27.67 -10.67 -1.27
N VAL A 45 27.40 -9.84 -2.28
CA VAL A 45 26.59 -10.22 -3.44
C VAL A 45 27.43 -10.06 -4.70
N PHE A 46 27.53 -11.13 -5.50
CA PHE A 46 28.31 -11.15 -6.75
C PHE A 46 29.78 -10.68 -6.60
N GLY A 47 30.35 -10.86 -5.41
CA GLY A 47 31.73 -10.46 -5.12
C GLY A 47 31.89 -9.05 -4.56
N GLU A 48 30.81 -8.24 -4.51
CA GLU A 48 30.77 -6.91 -3.89
C GLU A 48 30.25 -6.97 -2.46
N ASP A 49 30.88 -6.22 -1.56
CA ASP A 49 30.48 -6.14 -0.16
C ASP A 49 29.42 -5.05 0.02
N TYR A 50 28.23 -5.44 0.48
CA TYR A 50 27.11 -4.56 0.77
C TYR A 50 26.97 -4.37 2.27
N LYS A 51 26.71 -3.12 2.69
CA LYS A 51 26.40 -2.75 4.07
C LYS A 51 25.04 -2.06 4.12
N LEU A 52 24.09 -2.61 4.85
CA LEU A 52 22.73 -2.06 4.96
C LEU A 52 22.67 -0.70 5.67
N ASP A 53 23.64 -0.42 6.54
CA ASP A 53 23.71 0.83 7.29
C ASP A 53 24.26 2.01 6.48
N ALA A 54 24.86 1.73 5.32
CA ALA A 54 25.46 2.74 4.46
C ALA A 54 24.42 3.37 3.52
N GLU A 55 24.82 4.44 2.81
CA GLU A 55 24.02 4.99 1.72
C GLU A 55 23.68 3.88 0.70
N VAL A 56 22.41 3.81 0.29
CA VAL A 56 21.87 2.78 -0.63
C VAL A 56 22.68 2.69 -1.93
N ILE A 57 23.30 3.80 -2.35
CA ILE A 57 24.15 3.88 -3.52
C ILE A 57 25.45 4.56 -3.10
N PRO A 58 26.60 3.88 -3.17
CA PRO A 58 27.88 4.48 -2.83
C PRO A 58 28.25 5.60 -3.81
N PRO A 59 28.96 6.65 -3.36
CA PRO A 59 29.40 7.73 -4.25
C PRO A 59 30.47 7.23 -5.23
N LEU A 60 30.44 7.72 -6.47
CA LEU A 60 31.40 7.36 -7.53
C LEU A 60 32.87 7.58 -7.11
N SER A 61 33.11 8.59 -6.27
CA SER A 61 34.42 8.92 -5.71
C SER A 61 35.04 7.76 -4.92
N SER A 62 34.23 6.94 -4.24
CA SER A 62 34.70 5.78 -3.48
C SER A 62 35.24 4.67 -4.38
N SER A 63 34.78 4.62 -5.64
CA SER A 63 35.22 3.67 -6.66
C SER A 63 36.35 4.21 -7.54
N GLY A 64 36.91 5.39 -7.21
CA GLY A 64 37.96 6.04 -7.98
C GLY A 64 37.52 6.60 -9.33
N ILE A 65 36.21 6.70 -9.58
CA ILE A 65 35.64 7.21 -10.83
C ILE A 65 35.34 8.70 -10.67
N ARG A 66 35.68 9.48 -11.70
CA ARG A 66 35.38 10.92 -11.74
C ARG A 66 33.87 11.14 -11.86
N GLU A 67 33.29 11.81 -10.86
CA GLU A 67 31.93 12.31 -10.91
C GLU A 67 31.85 13.51 -11.86
N LEU A 68 30.95 13.45 -12.84
CA LEU A 68 30.82 14.44 -13.92
C LEU A 68 29.66 15.42 -13.72
N TYR A 69 28.83 15.22 -12.69
CA TYR A 69 27.70 16.08 -12.36
C TYR A 69 27.86 16.64 -10.95
N THR A 70 27.36 17.86 -10.73
CA THR A 70 27.51 18.57 -9.45
C THR A 70 26.17 18.75 -8.72
N ASN A 71 25.07 18.81 -9.49
CA ASN A 71 23.75 19.14 -8.97
C ASN A 71 22.88 17.88 -8.86
N LYS A 72 22.73 17.35 -7.64
CA LYS A 72 21.91 16.15 -7.37
C LYS A 72 20.39 16.37 -7.40
N ASN A 73 19.94 17.62 -7.43
CA ASN A 73 18.50 17.95 -7.44
C ASN A 73 17.87 17.93 -8.84
N ASP A 74 18.68 18.11 -9.90
CA ASP A 74 18.20 18.28 -11.28
C ASP A 74 18.63 17.12 -12.19
N TRP A 75 18.23 15.89 -11.85
CA TRP A 75 18.59 14.67 -12.61
C TRP A 75 18.33 14.79 -14.12
N LYS A 76 17.22 15.42 -14.52
CA LYS A 76 16.85 15.60 -15.93
C LYS A 76 17.86 16.47 -16.70
N THR A 77 18.36 17.53 -16.06
CA THR A 77 19.28 18.46 -16.71
C THR A 77 20.67 17.83 -16.80
N GLU A 78 21.14 17.20 -15.73
CA GLU A 78 22.43 16.52 -15.70
C GLU A 78 22.46 15.32 -16.66
N MET A 79 21.40 14.52 -16.72
CA MET A 79 21.29 13.42 -17.69
C MET A 79 21.38 13.94 -19.14
N LYS A 80 20.72 15.06 -19.45
CA LYS A 80 20.81 15.69 -20.79
C LYS A 80 22.22 16.19 -21.11
N LYS A 81 22.93 16.75 -20.13
CA LYS A 81 24.32 17.19 -20.30
C LYS A 81 25.23 16.00 -20.60
N LEU A 82 25.13 14.93 -19.81
CA LEU A 82 25.89 13.70 -20.03
C LEU A 82 25.57 13.10 -21.41
N ASN A 83 24.29 13.09 -21.82
CA ASN A 83 23.88 12.57 -23.13
C ASN A 83 24.52 13.34 -24.30
N ARG A 84 24.49 14.67 -24.23
CA ARG A 84 25.20 15.53 -25.21
C ARG A 84 26.71 15.25 -25.20
N SER A 85 27.29 15.05 -24.03
CA SER A 85 28.72 14.74 -23.87
C SER A 85 29.09 13.38 -24.50
N VAL A 86 28.25 12.34 -24.34
CA VAL A 86 28.47 11.03 -24.98
C VAL A 86 28.44 11.16 -26.50
N ILE A 87 27.44 11.88 -27.04
CA ILE A 87 27.31 12.06 -28.48
C ILE A 87 28.53 12.79 -29.05
N ALA A 88 28.99 13.86 -28.39
CA ALA A 88 30.19 14.57 -28.80
C ALA A 88 31.43 13.66 -28.76
N ALA A 89 31.65 12.93 -27.66
CA ALA A 89 32.78 12.01 -27.53
C ALA A 89 32.75 10.87 -28.57
N PHE A 90 31.55 10.40 -28.93
CA PHE A 90 31.38 9.39 -29.97
C PHE A 90 31.68 9.93 -31.38
N LEU A 91 31.28 11.17 -31.68
CA LEU A 91 31.63 11.82 -32.95
C LEU A 91 33.14 12.05 -33.05
N ASP A 92 33.79 12.49 -31.96
CA ASP A 92 35.25 12.62 -31.89
C ASP A 92 35.94 11.26 -32.14
N LEU A 93 35.41 10.19 -31.55
CA LEU A 93 35.92 8.83 -31.76
C LEU A 93 35.81 8.41 -33.22
N ILE A 94 34.67 8.67 -33.87
CA ILE A 94 34.50 8.39 -35.31
C ILE A 94 35.51 9.18 -36.13
N GLU A 95 35.73 10.46 -35.83
CA GLU A 95 36.70 11.29 -36.54
C GLU A 95 38.13 10.73 -36.44
N ILE A 96 38.52 10.26 -35.25
CA ILE A 96 39.82 9.60 -35.02
C ILE A 96 39.92 8.32 -35.85
N LEU A 97 38.88 7.48 -35.84
CA LEU A 97 38.86 6.22 -36.59
C LEU A 97 38.97 6.42 -38.10
N ILE A 98 38.36 7.48 -38.63
CA ILE A 98 38.45 7.83 -40.06
C ILE A 98 39.86 8.33 -40.43
N ARG A 99 40.47 9.15 -39.56
CA ARG A 99 41.79 9.75 -39.85
C ARG A 99 42.94 8.79 -39.61
N CYS A 100 43.03 8.22 -38.41
CA CYS A 100 44.14 7.37 -37.95
C CYS A 100 43.63 6.37 -36.89
N PRO A 101 43.27 5.13 -37.27
CA PRO A 101 42.65 4.16 -36.36
C PRO A 101 43.58 3.65 -35.23
N ASP A 102 44.90 3.71 -35.43
CA ASP A 102 45.91 3.27 -34.44
C ASP A 102 46.38 4.39 -33.50
N HIS A 103 45.77 5.58 -33.56
CA HIS A 103 46.17 6.69 -32.70
C HIS A 103 45.76 6.42 -31.23
N PRO A 104 46.65 6.66 -30.23
CA PRO A 104 46.35 6.38 -28.81
C PRO A 104 45.14 7.15 -28.25
N SER A 105 44.79 8.31 -28.84
CA SER A 105 43.58 9.05 -28.46
C SER A 105 42.27 8.30 -28.73
N ARG A 106 42.28 7.21 -29.50
CA ARG A 106 41.15 6.30 -29.60
C ARG A 106 40.79 5.72 -28.22
N ASP A 107 41.79 5.22 -27.50
CA ASP A 107 41.59 4.57 -26.20
C ASP A 107 41.19 5.59 -25.13
N GLU A 108 41.74 6.81 -25.22
CA GLU A 108 41.32 7.94 -24.37
C GLU A 108 39.83 8.25 -24.55
N LYS A 109 39.36 8.41 -25.80
CA LYS A 109 37.95 8.66 -26.08
C LYS A 109 37.04 7.48 -25.69
N MET A 110 37.53 6.25 -25.82
CA MET A 110 36.79 5.08 -25.36
C MET A 110 36.62 5.06 -23.83
N ASN A 111 37.68 5.41 -23.10
CA ASN A 111 37.64 5.56 -21.64
C ASN A 111 36.74 6.71 -21.18
N ASP A 112 36.73 7.82 -21.93
CA ASP A 112 35.81 8.94 -21.69
C ASP A 112 34.36 8.48 -21.81
N ILE A 113 34.01 7.79 -22.91
CA ILE A 113 32.66 7.25 -23.13
C ILE A 113 32.27 6.29 -22.02
N HIS A 114 33.17 5.37 -21.64
CA HIS A 114 32.95 4.42 -20.54
C HIS A 114 32.66 5.15 -19.22
N THR A 115 33.45 6.17 -18.90
CA THR A 115 33.28 6.99 -17.69
C THR A 115 31.94 7.72 -17.69
N ILE A 116 31.53 8.28 -18.84
CA ILE A 116 30.23 8.97 -18.94
C ILE A 116 29.07 7.98 -18.74
N PHE A 117 29.15 6.77 -19.30
CA PHE A 117 28.11 5.76 -19.08
C PHE A 117 28.02 5.33 -17.63
N ILE A 118 29.13 5.15 -16.92
CA ILE A 118 29.08 4.84 -15.48
C ILE A 118 28.38 5.97 -14.71
N ASN A 119 28.72 7.22 -15.02
CA ASN A 119 28.06 8.39 -14.41
C ASN A 119 26.54 8.41 -14.70
N MET A 120 26.12 8.08 -15.92
CA MET A 120 24.70 7.97 -16.26
C MET A 120 23.99 6.87 -15.45
N HIS A 121 24.60 5.70 -15.32
CA HIS A 121 24.02 4.59 -14.54
C HIS A 121 23.88 4.97 -13.08
N HIS A 122 24.87 5.63 -12.50
CA HIS A 122 24.80 6.13 -11.14
C HIS A 122 23.66 7.13 -10.95
N LEU A 123 23.51 8.10 -11.87
CA LEU A 123 22.41 9.07 -11.83
C LEU A 123 21.03 8.41 -11.96
N ILE A 124 20.90 7.35 -12.77
CA ILE A 124 19.67 6.54 -12.87
C ILE A 124 19.40 5.83 -11.55
N ASN A 125 20.44 5.25 -10.93
CA ASN A 125 20.32 4.56 -9.66
C ASN A 125 19.85 5.53 -8.57
N GLU A 126 20.44 6.72 -8.47
CA GLU A 126 20.02 7.75 -7.51
C GLU A 126 18.55 8.17 -7.71
N TYR A 127 18.03 8.10 -8.93
CA TYR A 127 16.64 8.41 -9.25
C TYR A 127 15.64 7.28 -8.92
N ARG A 128 16.08 6.02 -8.76
CA ARG A 128 15.20 4.86 -8.49
C ARG A 128 14.30 5.05 -7.26
N PRO A 129 14.80 5.52 -6.10
CA PRO A 129 13.95 5.70 -4.93
C PRO A 129 12.84 6.74 -5.14
N VAL A 130 13.13 7.80 -5.92
CA VAL A 130 12.14 8.83 -6.27
C VAL A 130 11.04 8.21 -7.15
N GLN A 131 11.44 7.46 -8.19
CA GLN A 131 10.50 6.73 -9.05
C GLN A 131 9.61 5.76 -8.25
N GLY A 132 10.19 5.02 -7.29
CA GLY A 132 9.44 4.11 -6.44
C GLY A 132 8.36 4.82 -5.61
N ARG A 133 8.67 6.00 -5.05
CA ARG A 133 7.71 6.80 -4.29
C ARG A 133 6.55 7.30 -5.15
N ASP A 134 6.83 7.77 -6.36
CA ASP A 134 5.77 8.23 -7.28
C ASP A 134 4.89 7.06 -7.75
N THR A 135 5.48 5.88 -7.95
CA THR A 135 4.74 4.65 -8.26
C THR A 135 3.78 4.27 -7.13
N ILE A 136 4.23 4.36 -5.87
CA ILE A 136 3.38 4.10 -4.70
C ILE A 136 2.25 5.15 -4.61
N ARG A 137 2.54 6.42 -4.88
CA ARG A 137 1.52 7.48 -4.88
C ARG A 137 0.44 7.19 -5.91
N LEU A 138 0.81 6.81 -7.13
CA LEU A 138 -0.13 6.46 -8.19
C LEU A 138 -0.99 5.26 -7.79
N LEU A 139 -0.38 4.22 -7.21
CA LEU A 139 -1.10 3.05 -6.71
C LEU A 139 -2.12 3.43 -5.64
N GLN A 140 -1.75 4.31 -4.70
CA GLN A 140 -2.66 4.76 -3.65
C GLN A 140 -3.82 5.59 -4.19
N GLN A 141 -3.60 6.40 -5.21
CA GLN A 141 -4.66 7.15 -5.90
C GLN A 141 -5.66 6.20 -6.56
N GLN A 142 -5.18 5.19 -7.29
CA GLN A 142 -6.04 4.17 -7.88
C GLN A 142 -6.85 3.40 -6.84
N GLN A 143 -6.25 3.10 -5.68
CA GLN A 143 -6.96 2.44 -4.58
C GLN A 143 -8.07 3.31 -3.99
N LEU A 144 -7.88 4.63 -3.92
CA LEU A 144 -8.93 5.56 -3.48
C LEU A 144 -10.08 5.60 -4.49
N GLU A 145 -9.78 5.71 -5.78
CA GLU A 145 -10.79 5.69 -6.85
C GLU A 145 -11.63 4.40 -6.82
N GLN A 146 -10.97 3.25 -6.68
CA GLN A 146 -11.66 1.95 -6.55
C GLN A 146 -12.54 1.88 -5.30
N LEU A 147 -12.08 2.47 -4.19
CA LEU A 147 -12.85 2.50 -2.95
C LEU A 147 -14.07 3.41 -3.08
N GLU A 148 -13.94 4.57 -3.70
CA GLU A 148 -15.05 5.48 -3.99
C GLU A 148 -16.10 4.82 -4.88
N GLU A 149 -15.67 4.13 -5.94
CA GLU A 149 -16.55 3.38 -6.82
C GLU A 149 -17.28 2.26 -6.06
N THR A 150 -16.55 1.52 -5.21
CA THR A 150 -17.13 0.44 -4.40
C THR A 150 -18.16 0.98 -3.41
N VAL A 151 -17.87 2.09 -2.74
CA VAL A 151 -18.82 2.75 -1.82
C VAL A 151 -20.07 3.24 -2.57
N LYS A 152 -19.91 3.79 -3.77
CA LYS A 152 -21.04 4.19 -4.61
C LYS A 152 -21.92 2.99 -4.97
N ARG A 153 -21.33 1.90 -5.47
CA ARG A 153 -22.06 0.66 -5.79
C ARG A 153 -22.79 0.11 -4.55
N PHE A 154 -22.14 0.12 -3.39
CA PHE A 154 -22.77 -0.32 -2.14
C PHE A 154 -23.97 0.55 -1.75
N ARG A 155 -23.86 1.88 -1.90
CA ARG A 155 -24.97 2.80 -1.67
C ARG A 155 -26.14 2.52 -2.62
N ASP A 156 -25.84 2.27 -3.90
CA ASP A 156 -26.87 1.94 -4.90
C ASP A 156 -27.59 0.63 -4.54
N TYR A 157 -26.85 -0.41 -4.14
CA TYR A 157 -27.45 -1.67 -3.68
C TYR A 157 -28.30 -1.50 -2.41
N MET A 158 -27.85 -0.69 -1.44
CA MET A 158 -28.63 -0.39 -0.23
C MET A 158 -29.92 0.37 -0.56
N GLN A 159 -29.87 1.31 -1.51
CA GLN A 159 -31.06 2.04 -1.96
C GLN A 159 -32.05 1.12 -2.66
N GLN A 160 -31.57 0.25 -3.55
CA GLN A 160 -32.39 -0.77 -4.20
C GLN A 160 -33.03 -1.70 -3.17
N GLY A 161 -32.24 -2.23 -2.23
CA GLY A 161 -32.75 -3.08 -1.14
C GLY A 161 -33.84 -2.39 -0.31
N ARG A 162 -33.64 -1.11 0.05
CA ARG A 162 -34.65 -0.31 0.76
C ARG A 162 -35.92 -0.14 -0.07
N SER A 163 -35.82 0.16 -1.36
CA SER A 163 -37.00 0.32 -2.23
C SER A 163 -37.82 -0.97 -2.34
N VAL A 164 -37.16 -2.13 -2.44
CA VAL A 164 -37.84 -3.43 -2.50
C VAL A 164 -38.55 -3.73 -1.18
N LEU A 165 -37.89 -3.46 -0.04
CA LEU A 165 -38.53 -3.62 1.27
C LEU A 165 -39.75 -2.71 1.44
N CYS A 166 -39.64 -1.43 1.09
CA CYS A 166 -40.77 -0.49 1.15
C CYS A 166 -41.95 -0.95 0.27
N ALA A 167 -41.69 -1.34 -0.98
CA ALA A 167 -42.72 -1.86 -1.86
C ALA A 167 -43.42 -3.11 -1.28
N GLN A 168 -42.66 -3.98 -0.61
CA GLN A 168 -43.23 -5.16 0.03
C GLN A 168 -44.05 -4.82 1.28
N PHE A 169 -43.59 -3.89 2.12
CA PHE A 169 -44.36 -3.41 3.26
C PHE A 169 -45.68 -2.75 2.84
N GLU A 170 -45.67 -1.92 1.79
CA GLU A 170 -46.90 -1.35 1.21
C GLU A 170 -47.88 -2.43 0.73
N SER A 171 -47.37 -3.51 0.12
CA SER A 171 -48.21 -4.65 -0.28
C SER A 171 -48.81 -5.43 0.90
N ILE A 172 -48.14 -5.44 2.06
CA ILE A 172 -48.62 -6.11 3.28
C ILE A 172 -49.66 -5.24 4.01
N ASP A 173 -49.42 -3.93 4.10
CA ASP A 173 -50.28 -3.00 4.83
C ASP A 173 -51.70 -2.93 4.23
N THR A 174 -51.82 -3.07 2.90
CA THR A 174 -53.11 -3.12 2.21
C THR A 174 -53.94 -4.37 2.50
N ASN A 175 -53.34 -5.42 3.10
CA ASN A 175 -54.01 -6.69 3.40
C ASN A 175 -54.32 -6.89 4.89
N LEU A 176 -54.03 -5.91 5.77
CA LEU A 176 -54.27 -6.03 7.20
C LEU A 176 -55.65 -5.46 7.60
N PRO A 177 -56.54 -6.25 8.23
CA PRO A 177 -57.77 -5.71 8.79
C PRO A 177 -57.45 -4.74 9.93
N PRO A 178 -58.23 -3.66 10.12
CA PRO A 178 -58.00 -2.69 11.18
C PRO A 178 -58.00 -3.39 12.55
N PRO A 179 -57.12 -2.97 13.48
CA PRO A 179 -57.03 -3.60 14.79
C PRO A 179 -58.40 -3.51 15.50
N PRO A 180 -58.85 -4.58 16.17
CA PRO A 180 -60.12 -4.56 16.89
C PRO A 180 -60.05 -3.49 17.99
N LYS A 181 -61.12 -2.68 18.10
CA LYS A 181 -61.22 -1.64 19.13
C LYS A 181 -61.09 -2.30 20.52
N PRO A 182 -60.27 -1.75 21.43
CA PRO A 182 -60.06 -2.33 22.75
C PRO A 182 -61.38 -2.36 23.54
N ASN A 183 -61.59 -3.44 24.31
CA ASN A 183 -62.78 -3.62 25.12
C ASN A 183 -62.89 -2.51 26.19
N PRO A 184 -64.11 -2.05 26.53
CA PRO A 184 -64.36 -0.89 27.40
C PRO A 184 -63.95 -1.08 28.88
N ILE A 185 -63.50 -2.28 29.27
CA ILE A 185 -62.96 -2.55 30.61
C ILE A 185 -61.52 -2.02 30.74
N THR A 186 -60.78 -2.01 29.63
CA THR A 186 -59.49 -1.33 29.51
C THR A 186 -59.79 0.15 29.34
N ARG A 187 -59.49 0.99 30.33
CA ARG A 187 -59.64 2.46 30.29
C ARG A 187 -58.66 3.11 29.29
N VAL A 188 -58.63 2.64 28.06
CA VAL A 188 -57.79 3.13 26.98
C VAL A 188 -58.72 3.68 25.91
N GLU A 189 -58.87 5.00 25.87
CA GLU A 189 -59.61 5.69 24.81
C GLU A 189 -58.65 5.97 23.64
N LEU A 190 -58.97 5.42 22.46
CA LEU A 190 -58.28 5.78 21.21
C LEU A 190 -59.05 6.93 20.56
N LEU A 191 -58.49 8.14 20.60
CA LEU A 191 -58.98 9.26 19.80
C LEU A 191 -58.39 9.17 18.39
N GLU A 192 -59.25 8.85 17.42
CA GLU A 192 -58.89 8.89 16.00
C GLU A 192 -58.84 10.35 15.53
N THR A 193 -57.65 10.95 15.60
CA THR A 193 -57.34 12.17 14.83
C THR A 193 -56.29 11.82 13.79
N ASN A 194 -56.67 11.85 12.51
CA ASN A 194 -55.77 11.79 11.35
C ASN A 194 -54.79 10.59 11.29
N GLY A 195 -55.23 9.40 11.72
CA GLY A 195 -54.53 8.13 11.44
C GLY A 195 -53.37 7.76 12.37
N GLU A 196 -53.09 8.53 13.42
CA GLU A 196 -52.13 8.15 14.46
C GLU A 196 -52.84 7.88 15.79
N VAL A 197 -52.53 6.74 16.40
CA VAL A 197 -53.12 6.29 17.68
C VAL A 197 -52.16 6.67 18.81
N GLN A 198 -52.50 7.68 19.62
CA GLN A 198 -51.71 8.09 20.79
C GLN A 198 -52.22 7.42 22.08
N PHE A 199 -51.30 6.95 22.93
CA PHE A 199 -51.60 6.41 24.26
C PHE A 199 -51.57 7.52 25.32
N LEU A 200 -52.64 7.63 26.12
CA LEU A 200 -52.68 8.47 27.32
C LEU A 200 -52.66 7.57 28.57
N ASP A 201 -51.52 7.52 29.27
CA ASP A 201 -51.47 7.04 30.65
C ASP A 201 -51.75 8.22 31.59
N GLU A 202 -52.92 8.24 32.22
CA GLU A 202 -53.18 9.14 33.34
C GLU A 202 -52.53 8.58 34.62
N ILE A 203 -51.27 8.93 34.87
CA ILE A 203 -50.66 8.83 36.20
C ILE A 203 -50.42 10.25 36.73
N LYS A 204 -51.04 10.53 37.87
CA LYS A 204 -51.04 11.81 38.59
C LYS A 204 -49.61 12.27 38.93
N LYS A 205 -49.40 13.57 38.78
CA LYS A 205 -48.21 14.34 39.18
C LYS A 205 -47.83 14.09 40.64
N GLU A 206 -46.55 13.84 40.89
CA GLU A 206 -45.81 14.46 41.99
C GLU A 206 -44.59 15.18 41.40
N GLU A 207 -44.44 16.44 41.78
CA GLU A 207 -43.36 17.35 41.41
C GLU A 207 -42.09 16.96 42.18
N ASP A 208 -40.93 17.01 41.53
CA ASP A 208 -39.77 17.73 42.07
C ASP A 208 -38.69 17.90 40.98
N GLY A 209 -37.99 19.03 41.08
CA GLY A 209 -37.34 19.72 39.97
C GLY A 209 -36.03 19.13 39.44
N GLU A 210 -35.66 19.59 38.24
CA GLU A 210 -34.48 20.43 38.03
C GLU A 210 -34.46 20.92 36.58
N LYS A 211 -34.25 22.23 36.40
CA LYS A 211 -34.06 22.85 35.08
C LYS A 211 -32.67 22.47 34.56
N MET A 212 -32.61 21.88 33.37
CA MET A 212 -31.42 21.99 32.52
C MET A 212 -31.86 22.39 31.11
N ASP A 213 -31.52 23.63 30.77
CA ASP A 213 -31.67 24.22 29.45
C ASP A 213 -30.59 23.66 28.53
N CYS A 214 -31.00 23.13 27.38
CA CYS A 214 -30.13 22.94 26.21
C CYS A 214 -30.98 23.07 24.94
N GLY A 215 -31.18 24.32 24.52
CA GLY A 215 -31.61 24.66 23.17
C GLY A 215 -30.59 24.22 22.10
N ASN A 216 -31.12 23.72 20.99
CA ASN A 216 -30.41 23.43 19.76
C ASN A 216 -29.69 24.67 19.19
N SER A 217 -28.45 24.51 18.74
CA SER A 217 -27.99 24.94 17.40
C SER A 217 -26.47 24.79 17.27
N ILE A 218 -26.02 23.91 16.36
CA ILE A 218 -24.73 24.10 15.68
C ILE A 218 -25.03 24.07 14.20
N ILE A 219 -25.16 25.28 13.64
CA ILE A 219 -25.06 25.57 12.21
C ILE A 219 -23.58 25.80 11.90
N GLU A 220 -23.19 25.18 10.78
CA GLU A 220 -21.99 25.39 9.97
C GLU A 220 -21.28 26.75 10.16
N LYS A 221 -19.97 26.68 10.40
CA LYS A 221 -19.02 27.70 9.94
C LYS A 221 -17.74 27.01 9.48
N GLU A 222 -17.51 27.10 8.17
CA GLU A 222 -16.19 26.99 7.56
C GLU A 222 -15.27 28.09 8.11
N SER A 223 -14.05 27.71 8.50
CA SER A 223 -12.90 28.60 8.51
C SER A 223 -11.63 27.80 8.29
N ASP A 224 -10.90 28.17 7.24
CA ASP A 224 -9.55 27.73 6.91
C ASP A 224 -8.62 27.75 8.12
N GLU A 225 -8.18 26.56 8.56
CA GLU A 225 -6.97 26.43 9.38
C GLU A 225 -6.00 25.46 8.70
N THR A 226 -4.79 25.97 8.51
CA THR A 226 -3.65 25.29 7.90
C THR A 226 -3.17 24.16 8.82
N ILE A 227 -3.63 22.93 8.55
CA ILE A 227 -3.16 21.75 9.28
C ILE A 227 -1.81 21.30 8.70
N GLN A 228 -0.73 21.59 9.44
CA GLN A 228 0.55 20.91 9.28
C GLN A 228 0.34 19.39 9.51
N ARG A 229 0.30 18.62 8.42
CA ARG A 229 0.22 17.15 8.47
C ARG A 229 1.50 16.56 9.05
N GLN A 230 1.54 16.35 10.37
CA GLN A 230 2.41 15.32 10.93
C GLN A 230 1.94 13.97 10.38
N GLN A 231 2.86 13.24 9.78
CA GLN A 231 2.61 11.92 9.19
C GLN A 231 2.11 10.97 10.28
N ALA A 232 0.79 10.74 10.36
CA ALA A 232 0.24 9.69 11.19
C ALA A 232 0.77 8.34 10.66
N ARG A 233 1.42 7.56 11.55
CA ARG A 233 1.87 6.21 11.23
C ARG A 233 0.67 5.38 10.73
N PRO A 234 0.83 4.57 9.68
CA PRO A 234 -0.26 3.75 9.17
C PRO A 234 -0.79 2.84 10.27
N ASN A 235 -2.08 3.00 10.59
CA ASN A 235 -2.75 2.23 11.63
C ASN A 235 -2.79 0.75 11.21
N THR A 236 -1.95 -0.06 11.85
CA THR A 236 -1.76 -1.49 11.56
C THR A 236 -3.05 -2.28 11.65
N LYS A 237 -4.05 -1.79 12.40
CA LYS A 237 -5.38 -2.40 12.51
C LYS A 237 -6.14 -2.37 11.18
N HIS A 238 -6.08 -1.25 10.45
CA HIS A 238 -6.76 -1.13 9.14
C HIS A 238 -6.08 -1.99 8.06
N LEU A 239 -4.75 -2.09 8.10
CA LEU A 239 -4.01 -2.93 7.14
C LEU A 239 -4.30 -4.41 7.35
N LYS A 240 -4.36 -4.88 8.60
CA LYS A 240 -4.74 -6.25 8.95
C LYS A 240 -6.19 -6.55 8.56
N LEU A 241 -7.11 -5.61 8.78
CA LEU A 241 -8.52 -5.79 8.39
C LEU A 241 -8.66 -5.94 6.87
N ARG A 242 -7.91 -5.14 6.10
CA ARG A 242 -7.87 -5.25 4.63
C ARG A 242 -7.31 -6.59 4.16
N GLN A 243 -6.19 -7.03 4.71
CA GLN A 243 -5.62 -8.35 4.39
C GLN A 243 -6.57 -9.51 4.71
N ILE A 244 -7.34 -9.41 5.80
CA ILE A 244 -8.34 -10.42 6.15
C ILE A 244 -9.48 -10.45 5.12
N CYS A 245 -9.97 -9.29 4.69
CA CYS A 245 -11.00 -9.22 3.64
C CYS A 245 -10.49 -9.77 2.29
N ASP A 246 -9.25 -9.43 1.91
CA ASP A 246 -8.66 -9.92 0.65
C ASP A 246 -8.47 -11.45 0.67
N LEU A 247 -8.05 -12.01 1.81
CA LEU A 247 -7.93 -13.48 1.99
C LEU A 247 -9.27 -14.21 2.04
N ALA A 248 -10.35 -13.54 2.48
CA ALA A 248 -11.70 -14.11 2.47
C ALA A 248 -12.25 -14.22 1.03
N ASN A 249 -11.92 -13.25 0.18
CA ASN A 249 -12.34 -13.24 -1.22
C ASN A 249 -11.59 -14.28 -2.09
N LEU A 250 -10.40 -14.70 -1.69
CA LEU A 250 -9.62 -15.75 -2.38
C LEU A 250 -10.06 -17.19 -2.06
N LYS A 251 -10.98 -17.39 -1.12
CA LYS A 251 -11.46 -18.72 -0.70
C LYS A 251 -12.83 -19.12 -1.29
N LEU A 252 -13.34 -18.35 -2.25
CA LEU A 252 -14.67 -18.53 -2.83
C LEU A 252 -14.66 -19.06 -4.29
N ASP A 253 -13.52 -19.53 -4.78
CA ASP A 253 -13.41 -20.29 -6.04
C ASP A 253 -13.05 -21.76 -5.79
#